data_AF-A0A914VSN3-F1
#
_entry.id   AF-A0A914VSN3-F1
#
_cell.length_a   1.000
_cell.length_b   1.000
_cell.length_c   1.000
_cell.angle_alpha   90.00
_cell.angle_beta   90.00
_cell.angle_gamma   90.00
#
_symmetry.space_group_name_H-M   'P 1'
#
loop_
_entity.id
_entity.type
_entity.pdbx_description
1 polymer ?
#
loop_
_entity_poly.entity_id
_entity_poly.type
_entity_poly.pdbx_seq_one_letter_code
_entity_poly.pdbx_strand_id
1 'polypeptide(L)'
;MSSFRIDESTTVEAKIADLESKAERYTSSWQTEVVQFMFTAECGINELGEKYDSLQEEYEILRQEMSEISQLKSNHDTNYIERLKSLEEDMERKLAGIKEEYSQKLVSYTVTPAVLQGEASEINETHRPQLPSSTSEYSNAEKKILTKHILTLSYDLIIDEVLVYLQAKFILSRVDVQNIKAELTPFARNHALIQCLMCRDGQAFLLFVRSLRKSKQHRLANILSPSKPTASSSKKIKQQSGKEQHLQGGPKILSPMLL
;
A
#
# COMPACT_ATOMS: atom_id res chain seq x y z
N MET A 1 28.72 56.03 50.06
CA MET A 1 29.10 54.69 49.57
C MET A 1 27.84 54.00 49.06
N SER A 2 27.49 54.21 47.80
CA SER A 2 26.39 53.45 47.16
C SER A 2 26.97 52.18 46.56
N SER A 3 26.60 51.05 47.16
CA SER A 3 26.98 49.73 46.67
C SER A 3 26.12 49.38 45.45
N PHE A 4 26.76 49.32 44.28
CA PHE A 4 26.17 48.84 43.04
C PHE A 4 25.92 47.32 43.17
N ARG A 5 24.69 46.93 43.49
CA ARG A 5 24.21 45.56 43.22
C ARG A 5 23.95 45.48 41.73
N ILE A 6 24.88 44.88 41.00
CA ILE A 6 24.67 44.51 39.61
C ILE A 6 23.65 43.37 39.62
N ASP A 7 22.53 43.56 38.90
CA ASP A 7 21.42 42.62 38.79
C ASP A 7 21.85 41.33 38.11
N GLU A 8 22.30 40.35 38.91
CA GLU A 8 22.63 38.99 38.47
C GLU A 8 21.48 38.33 37.68
N SER A 9 20.23 38.75 37.93
CA SER A 9 19.03 38.29 37.22
C SER A 9 19.10 38.51 35.71
N THR A 10 19.59 39.67 35.26
CA THR A 10 19.67 40.02 33.83
C THR A 10 20.71 39.17 33.08
N THR A 11 21.76 38.73 33.79
CA THR A 11 22.83 37.92 33.21
C THR A 11 22.40 36.46 33.03
N VAL A 12 21.49 35.97 33.88
CA VAL A 12 20.94 34.61 33.77
C VAL A 12 19.92 34.53 32.63
N GLU A 13 19.01 35.51 32.52
CA GLU A 13 18.02 35.55 31.42
C GLU A 13 18.68 35.64 30.04
N ALA A 14 19.74 36.44 29.90
CA ALA A 14 20.49 36.53 28.64
C ALA A 14 21.15 35.20 28.24
N LYS A 15 21.63 34.42 29.22
CA LYS A 15 22.22 33.10 28.96
C LYS A 15 21.17 32.06 28.58
N ILE A 16 19.98 32.12 29.18
CA ILE A 16 18.87 31.22 28.83
C ILE A 16 18.43 31.48 27.39
N ALA A 17 18.22 32.75 27.01
CA ALA A 17 17.83 33.12 25.65
C ALA A 17 18.86 32.71 24.58
N ASP A 18 20.17 32.83 24.89
CA ASP A 18 21.23 32.36 23.98
C ASP A 18 21.22 30.84 23.80
N LEU A 19 21.01 30.09 24.89
CA LEU A 19 20.93 28.63 24.85
C LEU A 19 19.68 28.14 24.10
N GLU A 20 18.53 28.80 24.29
CA GLU A 20 17.30 28.50 23.55
C GLU A 20 17.47 28.77 22.05
N SER A 21 18.03 29.93 21.68
CA SER A 21 18.33 30.26 20.28
C SER A 21 19.32 29.27 19.63
N LYS A 22 20.25 28.74 20.42
CA LYS A 22 21.21 27.74 19.95
C LYS A 22 20.53 26.38 19.77
N ALA A 23 19.65 25.99 20.68
CA ALA A 23 18.86 24.77 20.58
C ALA A 23 17.93 24.80 19.35
N GLU A 24 17.24 25.91 19.09
CA GLU A 24 16.38 26.08 17.91
C GLU A 24 17.14 25.98 16.58
N ARG A 25 18.37 26.50 16.53
CA ARG A 25 19.23 26.39 15.35
C ARG A 25 19.66 24.94 15.12
N TYR A 26 20.00 24.20 16.18
CA TYR A 26 20.35 22.79 16.07
C TYR A 26 19.16 21.93 15.65
N THR A 27 17.97 22.14 16.20
CA THR A 27 16.77 21.38 15.82
C THR A 27 16.36 21.65 14.37
N SER A 28 16.43 22.92 13.92
CA SER A 28 16.11 23.28 12.54
C SER A 28 17.10 22.70 11.52
N SER A 29 18.41 22.70 11.85
CA SER A 29 19.44 22.08 11.00
C SER A 29 19.23 20.57 10.87
N TRP A 30 18.96 19.91 11.99
CA TRP A 30 18.76 18.45 12.02
C TRP A 30 17.51 18.03 11.26
N GLN A 31 16.41 18.77 11.40
CA GLN A 31 15.17 18.51 10.64
C GLN A 31 15.39 18.68 9.13
N THR A 32 16.18 19.68 8.71
CA THR A 32 16.47 19.91 7.30
C THR A 32 17.33 18.79 6.71
N GLU A 33 18.36 18.34 7.43
CA GLU A 33 19.23 17.23 7.00
C GLU A 33 18.47 15.89 6.94
N VAL A 34 17.60 15.61 7.90
CA VAL A 34 16.78 14.39 7.91
C VAL A 34 15.76 14.40 6.77
N VAL A 35 15.08 15.53 6.51
CA VAL A 35 14.14 15.65 5.39
C VAL A 35 14.89 15.51 4.05
N GLN A 36 16.06 16.13 3.91
CA GLN A 36 16.85 16.03 2.69
C GLN A 36 17.41 14.62 2.48
N PHE A 37 17.81 13.92 3.54
CA PHE A 37 18.22 12.52 3.49
C PHE A 37 17.06 11.59 3.09
N MET A 38 15.88 11.77 3.69
CA MET A 38 14.68 11.00 3.35
C MET A 38 14.24 11.24 1.90
N PHE A 39 14.24 12.50 1.44
CA PHE A 39 13.89 12.84 0.07
C PHE A 39 14.88 12.25 -0.95
N THR A 40 16.17 12.25 -0.65
CA THR A 40 17.21 11.67 -1.52
C THR A 40 17.12 10.14 -1.56
N ALA A 41 16.76 9.51 -0.43
CA ALA A 41 16.51 8.07 -0.37
C ALA A 41 15.27 7.66 -1.18
N GLU A 42 14.17 8.42 -1.08
CA GLU A 42 12.94 8.17 -1.85
C GLU A 42 13.15 8.35 -3.37
N CYS A 43 13.87 9.40 -3.80
CA CYS A 43 14.19 9.59 -5.22
C CYS A 43 15.04 8.45 -5.79
N GLY A 44 16.05 7.97 -5.04
CA GLY A 44 16.91 6.88 -5.48
C GLY A 44 16.19 5.52 -5.58
N ILE A 45 15.21 5.27 -4.70
CA ILE A 45 14.38 4.06 -4.74
C ILE A 45 13.43 4.10 -5.94
N ASN A 46 12.83 5.25 -6.24
CA ASN A 46 11.92 5.41 -7.39
C ASN A 46 12.65 5.21 -8.73
N GLU A 47 13.84 5.78 -8.91
CA GLU A 47 14.64 5.57 -10.14
C GLU A 47 15.06 4.10 -10.32
N LEU A 48 15.37 3.38 -9.23
CA LEU A 48 15.65 1.94 -9.31
C LEU A 48 14.40 1.13 -9.59
N GLY A 49 13.24 1.53 -9.05
CA GLY A 49 11.95 0.91 -9.35
C GLY A 49 11.59 1.02 -10.82
N GLU A 50 11.70 2.21 -11.42
CA GLU A 50 11.44 2.43 -12.85
C GLU A 50 12.40 1.63 -13.74
N LYS A 51 13.69 1.56 -13.38
CA LYS A 51 14.66 0.71 -14.09
C LYS A 51 14.32 -0.77 -13.98
N TYR A 52 13.87 -1.23 -12.81
CA TYR A 52 13.47 -2.62 -12.60
C TYR A 52 12.23 -2.97 -13.43
N ASP A 53 11.20 -2.11 -13.43
CA ASP A 53 9.96 -2.33 -14.18
C ASP A 53 10.22 -2.34 -15.70
N SER A 54 11.00 -1.39 -16.22
CA SER A 54 11.39 -1.34 -17.63
C SER A 54 12.15 -2.59 -18.07
N LEU A 55 13.08 -3.06 -17.23
CA LEU A 55 13.90 -4.23 -17.55
C LEU A 55 13.11 -5.55 -17.42
N GLN A 56 12.09 -5.58 -16.56
CA GLN A 56 11.19 -6.71 -16.45
C GLN A 56 10.22 -6.79 -17.64
N GLU A 57 9.78 -5.65 -18.19
CA GLU A 57 9.01 -5.60 -19.43
C GLU A 57 9.83 -6.12 -20.63
N GLU A 58 11.09 -5.67 -20.78
CA GLU A 58 12.01 -6.19 -21.81
C GLU A 58 12.22 -7.70 -21.70
N TYR A 59 12.36 -8.22 -20.47
CA TYR A 59 12.49 -9.66 -20.23
C TYR A 59 11.27 -10.45 -20.69
N GLU A 60 10.05 -9.96 -20.43
CA GLU A 60 8.84 -10.69 -20.79
C GLU A 60 8.59 -10.69 -22.32
N ILE A 61 8.92 -9.59 -23.00
CA ILE A 61 8.90 -9.51 -24.47
C ILE A 61 9.84 -10.57 -25.06
N LEU A 62 11.09 -10.60 -24.59
CA LEU A 62 12.08 -11.51 -25.12
C LEU A 62 11.73 -12.98 -24.83
N ARG A 63 11.16 -13.25 -23.65
CA ARG A 63 10.65 -14.58 -23.28
C ARG A 63 9.51 -15.01 -24.20
N GLN A 64 8.63 -14.09 -24.60
CA GLN A 64 7.57 -14.37 -25.55
C GLN A 64 8.12 -14.66 -26.96
N GLU A 65 9.06 -13.84 -27.45
CA GLU A 65 9.74 -14.09 -28.74
C GLU A 65 10.45 -15.46 -28.75
N MET A 66 11.11 -15.82 -27.65
CA MET A 66 11.73 -17.13 -27.46
C MET A 66 10.74 -18.29 -27.51
N SER A 67 9.53 -18.08 -26.99
CA SER A 67 8.44 -19.05 -27.07
C SER A 67 7.96 -19.22 -28.52
N GLU A 68 7.76 -18.12 -29.24
CA GLU A 68 7.35 -18.11 -30.65
C GLU A 68 8.40 -18.76 -31.55
N ILE A 69 9.68 -18.48 -31.33
CA ILE A 69 10.80 -19.10 -32.05
C ILE A 69 10.89 -20.59 -31.72
N SER A 70 10.66 -20.97 -30.46
CA SER A 70 10.60 -22.38 -30.05
C SER A 70 9.41 -23.13 -30.69
N GLN A 71 8.33 -22.43 -31.05
CA GLN A 71 7.21 -22.99 -31.82
C GLN A 71 7.53 -23.06 -33.32
N LEU A 72 8.27 -22.09 -33.86
CA LEU A 72 8.77 -22.08 -35.26
C LEU A 72 9.88 -23.11 -35.53
N LYS A 73 10.41 -23.74 -34.48
CA LYS A 73 11.45 -24.78 -34.42
C LYS A 73 11.16 -26.05 -35.22
N SER A 74 10.06 -26.13 -35.98
CA SER A 74 9.88 -27.22 -36.97
C SER A 74 10.80 -27.06 -38.18
N ASN A 75 11.38 -25.88 -38.43
CA ASN A 75 12.16 -25.60 -39.63
C ASN A 75 13.53 -24.94 -39.29
N HIS A 76 14.55 -25.77 -39.05
CA HIS A 76 16.00 -25.53 -39.18
C HIS A 76 16.61 -24.12 -38.91
N ASP A 77 17.35 -23.97 -37.79
CA ASP A 77 18.78 -23.56 -37.76
C ASP A 77 19.30 -23.65 -36.30
N THR A 78 20.20 -24.60 -36.03
CA THR A 78 20.76 -24.84 -34.69
C THR A 78 21.61 -23.68 -34.17
N ASN A 79 22.25 -22.91 -35.05
CA ASN A 79 23.10 -21.78 -34.64
C ASN A 79 22.27 -20.60 -34.09
N TYR A 80 21.06 -20.40 -34.61
CA TYR A 80 20.16 -19.35 -34.12
C TYR A 80 19.68 -19.66 -32.70
N ILE A 81 19.40 -20.93 -32.40
CA ILE A 81 18.99 -21.39 -31.06
C ILE A 81 20.10 -21.17 -30.04
N GLU A 82 21.36 -21.45 -30.37
CA GLU A 82 22.48 -21.22 -29.45
C GLU A 82 22.70 -19.73 -29.16
N ARG A 83 22.60 -18.87 -30.18
CA ARG A 83 22.72 -17.41 -30.00
C ARG A 83 21.63 -16.84 -29.08
N LEU A 84 20.42 -17.36 -29.20
CA LEU A 84 19.29 -16.98 -28.36
C LEU A 84 19.44 -17.43 -26.91
N LYS A 85 19.85 -18.68 -26.67
CA LYS A 85 20.17 -19.15 -25.32
C LYS A 85 21.28 -18.32 -24.67
N SER A 86 22.32 -17.99 -25.43
CA SER A 86 23.39 -17.12 -24.93
C SER A 86 22.90 -15.71 -24.57
N LEU A 87 21.89 -15.19 -25.27
CA LEU A 87 21.30 -13.88 -24.97
C LEU A 87 20.43 -13.94 -23.70
N GLU A 88 19.64 -15.01 -23.55
CA GLU A 88 18.84 -15.30 -22.34
C GLU A 88 19.74 -15.33 -21.09
N GLU A 89 20.83 -16.11 -21.14
CA GLU A 89 21.79 -16.19 -20.04
C GLU A 89 22.45 -14.83 -19.71
N ASP A 90 22.70 -13.98 -20.71
CA ASP A 90 23.27 -12.64 -20.48
C ASP A 90 22.26 -11.70 -19.80
N MET A 91 20.99 -11.77 -20.20
CA MET A 91 19.93 -11.01 -19.56
C MET A 91 19.66 -11.47 -18.13
N GLU A 92 19.63 -12.78 -17.88
CA GLU A 92 19.50 -13.32 -16.52
C GLU A 92 20.64 -12.82 -15.62
N ARG A 93 21.88 -12.79 -16.13
CA ARG A 93 23.02 -12.20 -15.41
C ARG A 93 22.83 -10.72 -15.10
N LYS A 94 22.33 -9.92 -16.04
CA LYS A 94 22.02 -8.50 -15.82
C LYS A 94 20.93 -8.30 -14.77
N LEU A 95 19.86 -9.09 -14.84
CA LEU A 95 18.76 -9.10 -13.87
C LEU A 95 19.23 -9.45 -12.47
N ALA A 96 20.10 -10.46 -12.34
CA ALA A 96 20.69 -10.84 -11.06
C ALA A 96 21.55 -9.72 -10.48
N GLY A 97 22.35 -9.03 -11.30
CA GLY A 97 23.17 -7.89 -10.87
C GLY A 97 22.33 -6.72 -10.34
N ILE A 98 21.23 -6.37 -11.02
CA ILE A 98 20.32 -5.30 -10.58
C ILE A 98 19.61 -5.69 -9.28
N LYS A 99 19.16 -6.95 -9.15
CA LYS A 99 18.53 -7.44 -7.90
C LYS A 99 19.48 -7.38 -6.72
N GLU A 100 20.75 -7.72 -6.93
CA GLU A 100 21.79 -7.62 -5.90
C GLU A 100 22.04 -6.15 -5.53
N GLU A 101 22.18 -5.24 -6.51
CA GLU A 101 22.34 -3.80 -6.25
C GLU A 101 21.16 -3.23 -5.47
N TYR A 102 19.93 -3.57 -5.86
CA TYR A 102 18.71 -3.15 -5.16
C TYR A 102 18.71 -3.66 -3.71
N SER A 103 19.08 -4.92 -3.49
CA SER A 103 19.14 -5.52 -2.16
C SER A 103 20.19 -4.85 -1.27
N GLN A 104 21.37 -4.56 -1.81
CA GLN A 104 22.44 -3.85 -1.09
C GLN A 104 22.03 -2.43 -0.71
N LYS A 105 21.37 -1.70 -1.62
CA LYS A 105 20.80 -0.38 -1.33
C LYS A 105 19.71 -0.47 -0.26
N LEU A 106 18.82 -1.45 -0.34
CA LEU A 106 17.78 -1.64 0.68
C LEU A 106 18.38 -1.86 2.08
N VAL A 107 19.44 -2.67 2.16
CA VAL A 107 20.16 -2.92 3.42
C VAL A 107 20.78 -1.63 3.95
N SER A 108 21.45 -0.82 3.11
CA SER A 108 22.04 0.44 3.55
C SER A 108 21.02 1.46 4.06
N TYR A 109 19.78 1.43 3.56
CA TYR A 109 18.69 2.27 4.07
C TYR A 109 18.06 1.74 5.38
N THR A 110 18.12 0.42 5.64
CA THR A 110 17.56 -0.16 6.88
C THR A 110 18.49 -0.10 8.09
N VAL A 111 19.79 0.16 7.88
CA VAL A 111 20.76 0.37 8.95
C VAL A 111 20.80 1.85 9.32
N THR A 112 19.73 2.34 9.94
CA THR A 112 19.81 3.56 10.76
C THR A 112 20.22 3.14 12.17
N PRO A 113 21.30 3.71 12.74
CA PRO A 113 21.87 3.22 13.98
C PRO A 113 20.92 3.43 15.16
N ALA A 114 20.89 2.45 16.05
CA ALA A 114 20.17 2.43 17.32
C ALA A 114 20.72 3.47 18.32
N VAL A 115 20.74 4.75 17.95
CA VAL A 115 21.19 5.87 18.77
C VAL A 115 20.02 6.83 18.99
N LEU A 116 18.99 6.35 19.69
CA LEU A 116 18.04 7.18 20.44
C LEU A 116 17.45 6.33 21.60
N GLN A 117 18.33 5.75 22.42
CA GLN A 117 18.00 5.39 23.81
C GLN A 117 18.77 6.36 24.70
N GLY A 118 18.12 7.45 25.07
CA GLY A 118 18.69 8.45 25.97
C GLY A 118 17.73 9.61 26.17
N GLU A 119 16.97 9.52 27.26
CA GLU A 119 16.47 10.65 28.05
C GLU A 119 15.48 11.63 27.38
N ALA A 120 14.19 11.42 27.64
CA ALA A 120 13.25 12.51 27.82
C ALA A 120 12.15 12.11 28.81
N SER A 121 12.28 12.67 30.01
CA SER A 121 11.35 12.58 31.11
C SER A 121 10.00 13.23 30.80
N GLU A 122 8.93 12.56 31.23
CA GLU A 122 7.90 13.08 32.12
C GLU A 122 7.43 14.54 31.90
N ILE A 123 6.41 14.72 31.05
CA ILE A 123 5.47 15.84 31.16
C ILE A 123 4.05 15.41 30.82
N ASN A 124 3.16 15.76 31.76
CA ASN A 124 1.72 15.51 31.86
C ASN A 124 0.92 15.57 30.54
N GLU A 125 0.24 14.47 30.19
CA GLU A 125 -0.80 14.45 29.16
C GLU A 125 -2.18 14.26 29.80
N THR A 126 -2.90 15.38 29.90
CA THR A 126 -4.28 15.43 30.44
C THR A 126 -5.27 15.18 29.31
N HIS A 127 -6.13 14.18 29.50
CA HIS A 127 -7.39 13.91 28.79
C HIS A 127 -7.35 13.60 27.29
N ARG A 128 -6.93 12.36 26.97
CA ARG A 128 -7.43 11.60 25.82
C ARG A 128 -8.49 10.59 26.30
N PRO A 129 -9.69 10.51 25.69
CA PRO A 129 -10.69 9.51 26.06
C PRO A 129 -10.12 8.11 25.85
N GLN A 130 -10.00 7.34 26.93
CA GLN A 130 -9.50 5.98 26.87
C GLN A 130 -10.54 5.07 26.22
N LEU A 131 -10.20 4.61 25.02
CA LEU A 131 -10.85 3.48 24.36
C LEU A 131 -10.37 2.20 25.06
N PRO A 132 -11.24 1.22 25.35
CA PRO A 132 -10.86 -0.02 26.05
C PRO A 132 -9.71 -0.73 25.32
N SER A 133 -8.57 -0.80 26.01
CA SER A 133 -7.34 -1.47 25.59
C SER A 133 -7.51 -2.98 25.67
N SER A 134 -8.28 -3.57 24.77
CA SER A 134 -8.12 -4.98 24.41
C SER A 134 -6.99 -5.05 23.39
N THR A 135 -5.78 -5.28 23.89
CA THR A 135 -4.56 -5.63 23.14
C THR A 135 -4.77 -6.93 22.38
N SER A 136 -5.56 -6.89 21.30
CA SER A 136 -5.55 -7.94 20.30
C SER A 136 -4.25 -7.79 19.53
N GLU A 137 -3.32 -8.72 19.74
CA GLU A 137 -2.18 -8.95 18.86
C GLU A 137 -2.66 -8.78 17.41
N TYR A 138 -2.16 -7.75 16.72
CA TYR A 138 -2.26 -7.70 15.28
C TYR A 138 -1.64 -9.00 14.79
N SER A 139 -2.45 -9.92 14.29
CA SER A 139 -1.92 -11.24 13.98
C SER A 139 -0.94 -11.06 12.84
N ASN A 140 0.32 -11.47 13.02
CA ASN A 140 1.32 -11.48 11.96
C ASN A 140 0.79 -12.12 10.65
N ALA A 141 -0.25 -12.95 10.73
CA ALA A 141 -0.99 -13.47 9.59
C ALA A 141 -1.63 -12.38 8.71
N GLU A 142 -2.27 -11.37 9.30
CA GLU A 142 -2.96 -10.30 8.57
C GLU A 142 -1.98 -9.41 7.82
N LYS A 143 -0.82 -9.10 8.43
CA LYS A 143 0.27 -8.37 7.75
C LYS A 143 0.79 -9.17 6.56
N LYS A 144 1.05 -10.47 6.75
CA LYS A 144 1.50 -11.37 5.68
C LYS A 144 0.51 -11.41 4.52
N ILE A 145 -0.81 -11.38 4.79
CA ILE A 145 -1.84 -11.35 3.73
C ILE A 145 -1.78 -10.02 2.97
N LEU A 146 -1.68 -8.88 3.66
CA LEU A 146 -1.54 -7.57 3.00
C LEU A 146 -0.26 -7.49 2.17
N THR A 147 0.89 -7.91 2.73
CA THR A 147 2.17 -7.94 2.02
C THR A 147 2.11 -8.84 0.78
N LYS A 148 1.52 -10.03 0.89
CA LYS A 148 1.38 -10.97 -0.23
C LYS A 148 0.57 -10.38 -1.40
N HIS A 149 -0.41 -9.54 -1.12
CA HIS A 149 -1.34 -9.00 -2.11
C HIS A 149 -1.16 -7.50 -2.35
N ILE A 150 -0.05 -6.91 -1.91
CA ILE A 150 0.16 -5.46 -1.93
C ILE A 150 0.09 -4.88 -3.35
N LEU A 151 0.69 -5.56 -4.34
CA LEU A 151 0.67 -5.12 -5.73
C LEU A 151 -0.75 -5.13 -6.31
N THR A 152 -1.46 -6.24 -6.16
CA THR A 152 -2.85 -6.36 -6.64
C THR A 152 -3.75 -5.29 -6.01
N LEU A 153 -3.60 -5.05 -4.71
CA LEU A 153 -4.34 -3.98 -4.04
C LEU A 153 -3.93 -2.60 -4.55
N SER A 154 -2.65 -2.37 -4.81
CA SER A 154 -2.17 -1.07 -5.28
C SER A 154 -2.69 -0.72 -6.67
N TYR A 155 -2.87 -1.72 -7.55
CA TYR A 155 -3.42 -1.54 -8.90
C TYR A 155 -4.96 -1.48 -8.94
N ASP A 156 -5.64 -2.42 -8.27
CA ASP A 156 -7.08 -2.65 -8.49
C ASP A 156 -7.99 -1.89 -7.52
N LEU A 157 -7.45 -1.29 -6.45
CA LEU A 157 -8.24 -0.67 -5.39
C LEU A 157 -8.86 0.66 -5.83
N ILE A 158 -10.18 0.78 -5.66
CA ILE A 158 -10.90 2.05 -5.77
C ILE A 158 -10.96 2.67 -4.38
N ILE A 159 -10.11 3.67 -4.15
CA ILE A 159 -9.77 4.14 -2.80
C ILE A 159 -10.78 5.11 -2.16
N ASP A 160 -11.50 5.91 -2.94
CA ASP A 160 -12.27 7.04 -2.41
C ASP A 160 -13.34 6.60 -1.40
N GLU A 161 -14.15 5.59 -1.73
CA GLU A 161 -15.18 5.06 -0.82
C GLU A 161 -14.57 4.34 0.39
N VAL A 162 -13.40 3.74 0.21
CA VAL A 162 -12.68 3.02 1.27
C VAL A 162 -12.12 3.99 2.29
N LEU A 163 -11.51 5.10 1.87
CA LEU A 163 -10.98 6.13 2.77
C LEU A 163 -12.08 6.75 3.62
N VAL A 164 -13.21 7.13 3.00
CA VAL A 164 -14.35 7.70 3.71
C VAL A 164 -14.86 6.73 4.78
N TYR A 165 -14.95 5.44 4.43
CA TYR A 165 -15.38 4.42 5.38
C TYR A 165 -14.40 4.23 6.54
N LEU A 166 -13.10 4.12 6.25
CA LEU A 166 -12.06 3.90 7.26
C LEU A 166 -11.87 5.11 8.18
N GLN A 167 -11.99 6.32 7.64
CA GLN A 167 -11.96 7.56 8.41
C GLN A 167 -13.18 7.65 9.35
N ALA A 168 -14.38 7.32 8.86
CA ALA A 168 -15.60 7.29 9.68
C ALA A 168 -15.56 6.20 10.78
N LYS A 169 -14.65 5.22 10.66
CA LYS A 169 -14.39 4.19 11.67
C LYS A 169 -13.17 4.49 12.54
N PHE A 170 -12.60 5.69 12.43
CA PHE A 170 -11.44 6.14 13.20
C PHE A 170 -10.20 5.25 13.03
N ILE A 171 -10.12 4.49 11.93
CA ILE A 171 -8.92 3.72 11.58
C ILE A 171 -7.86 4.62 10.94
N LEU A 172 -8.31 5.59 10.15
CA LEU A 172 -7.48 6.62 9.57
C LEU A 172 -7.80 7.97 10.20
N SER A 173 -6.75 8.70 10.58
CA SER A 173 -6.89 10.09 11.02
C SER A 173 -7.17 11.01 9.81
N ARG A 174 -7.60 12.25 10.06
CA ARG A 174 -7.74 13.25 8.99
C ARG A 174 -6.41 13.53 8.29
N VAL A 175 -5.31 13.51 9.04
CA VAL A 175 -3.96 13.73 8.52
C VAL A 175 -3.54 12.56 7.64
N ASP A 176 -3.80 11.32 8.06
CA ASP A 176 -3.52 10.12 7.25
C ASP A 176 -4.21 10.20 5.89
N VAL A 177 -5.50 10.57 5.89
CA VAL A 177 -6.29 10.72 4.65
C VAL A 177 -5.75 11.84 3.76
N GLN A 178 -5.27 12.96 4.35
CA GLN A 178 -4.66 14.04 3.58
C GLN A 178 -3.34 13.60 2.95
N ASN A 179 -2.48 12.93 3.70
CA ASN A 179 -1.20 12.41 3.21
C ASN A 179 -1.43 11.40 2.09
N ILE A 180 -2.35 10.44 2.29
CA ILE A 180 -2.72 9.48 1.25
C ILE A 180 -3.22 10.24 0.02
N LYS A 181 -4.09 11.25 0.15
CA LYS A 181 -4.60 12.01 -1.01
C LYS A 181 -3.57 12.91 -1.69
N ALA A 182 -2.46 13.24 -1.02
CA ALA A 182 -1.40 14.05 -1.58
C ALA A 182 -0.54 13.28 -2.59
N GLU A 183 -0.56 11.95 -2.55
CA GLU A 183 0.14 11.11 -3.52
C GLU A 183 -0.38 11.32 -4.96
N LEU A 184 0.57 11.43 -5.90
CA LEU A 184 0.28 11.86 -7.28
C LEU A 184 -0.48 10.80 -8.08
N THR A 185 -0.13 9.52 -7.91
CA THR A 185 -0.67 8.44 -8.73
C THR A 185 -1.72 7.62 -7.94
N PRO A 186 -2.73 7.04 -8.61
CA PRO A 186 -3.66 6.11 -7.96
C PRO A 186 -2.95 4.95 -7.28
N PHE A 187 -1.89 4.42 -7.91
CA PHE A 187 -1.07 3.35 -7.36
C PHE A 187 -0.40 3.78 -6.04
N ALA A 188 0.26 4.94 -6.01
CA ALA A 188 0.92 5.45 -4.80
C ALA A 188 -0.08 5.71 -3.67
N ARG A 189 -1.25 6.28 -3.99
CA ARG A 189 -2.37 6.45 -3.03
C ARG A 189 -2.80 5.14 -2.41
N ASN A 190 -3.02 4.12 -3.25
CA ASN A 190 -3.44 2.80 -2.81
C ASN A 190 -2.35 2.13 -1.96
N HIS A 191 -1.11 2.21 -2.40
CA HIS A 191 0.05 1.66 -1.69
C HIS A 191 0.23 2.31 -0.31
N ALA A 192 0.17 3.65 -0.22
CA ALA A 192 0.26 4.40 1.02
C ALA A 192 -0.85 4.00 2.02
N LEU A 193 -2.08 3.79 1.54
CA LEU A 193 -3.16 3.27 2.38
C LEU A 193 -2.83 1.88 2.93
N ILE A 194 -2.30 0.96 2.12
CA ILE A 194 -1.93 -0.39 2.59
C ILE A 194 -0.81 -0.31 3.64
N GLN A 195 0.19 0.55 3.44
CA GLN A 195 1.24 0.76 4.43
C GLN A 195 0.70 1.30 5.75
N CYS A 196 -0.21 2.29 5.70
CA CYS A 196 -0.88 2.78 6.91
C CYS A 196 -1.60 1.65 7.65
N LEU A 197 -2.33 0.79 6.94
CA LEU A 197 -3.05 -0.34 7.56
C LEU A 197 -2.12 -1.35 8.22
N MET A 198 -0.94 -1.62 7.64
CA MET A 198 0.06 -2.52 8.23
C MET A 198 0.63 -2.02 9.57
N CYS A 199 0.53 -0.72 9.83
CA CYS A 199 0.97 -0.08 11.08
C CYS A 199 -0.15 0.03 12.14
N ARG A 200 -1.40 -0.33 11.81
CA ARG A 200 -2.55 -0.23 12.74
C ARG A 200 -2.78 -1.55 13.48
N ASP A 201 -3.90 -1.65 14.20
CA ASP A 201 -4.35 -2.81 14.99
C ASP A 201 -5.16 -3.82 14.13
N GLY A 202 -5.33 -5.07 14.60
CA GLY A 202 -5.94 -6.14 13.78
C GLY A 202 -7.38 -5.80 13.34
N GLN A 203 -8.07 -4.93 14.08
CA GLN A 203 -9.37 -4.40 13.66
C GLN A 203 -9.29 -3.62 12.35
N ALA A 204 -8.19 -2.91 12.07
CA ALA A 204 -8.00 -2.18 10.83
C ALA A 204 -8.10 -3.10 9.61
N PHE A 205 -7.52 -4.31 9.68
CA PHE A 205 -7.62 -5.30 8.61
C PHE A 205 -9.07 -5.75 8.38
N LEU A 206 -9.78 -6.11 9.44
CA LEU A 206 -11.18 -6.55 9.33
C LEU A 206 -12.10 -5.45 8.80
N LEU A 207 -11.91 -4.22 9.27
CA LEU A 207 -12.66 -3.05 8.81
C LEU A 207 -12.32 -2.68 7.38
N PHE A 208 -11.07 -2.85 6.96
CA PHE A 208 -10.65 -2.69 5.57
C PHE A 208 -11.34 -3.71 4.66
N VAL A 209 -11.31 -5.01 5.00
CA VAL A 209 -12.05 -6.04 4.24
C VAL A 209 -13.55 -5.72 4.18
N ARG A 210 -14.13 -5.24 5.28
CA ARG A 210 -15.54 -4.82 5.31
C ARG A 210 -15.80 -3.61 4.42
N SER A 211 -14.88 -2.65 4.36
CA SER A 211 -14.97 -1.48 3.49
C SER A 211 -15.00 -1.89 2.01
N LEU A 212 -14.13 -2.83 1.60
CA LEU A 212 -14.10 -3.37 0.24
C LEU A 212 -15.42 -4.03 -0.15
N ARG A 213 -16.06 -4.77 0.78
CA ARG A 213 -17.38 -5.36 0.54
C ARG A 213 -18.48 -4.30 0.40
N LYS A 214 -18.40 -3.21 1.15
CA LYS A 214 -19.38 -2.11 1.07
C LYS A 214 -19.23 -1.28 -0.20
N SER A 215 -18.00 -1.08 -0.68
CA SER A 215 -17.70 -0.38 -1.92
C SER A 215 -17.83 -1.27 -3.17
N LYS A 216 -18.49 -2.43 -3.04
CA LYS A 216 -18.72 -3.41 -4.12
C LYS A 216 -17.44 -4.01 -4.73
N GLN A 217 -16.30 -3.87 -4.06
CA GLN A 217 -15.01 -4.45 -4.45
C GLN A 217 -14.85 -5.89 -3.91
N HIS A 218 -15.83 -6.75 -4.23
CA HIS A 218 -15.92 -8.11 -3.68
C HIS A 218 -14.74 -9.00 -4.05
N ARG A 219 -14.17 -8.83 -5.26
CA ARG A 219 -12.98 -9.57 -5.71
C ARG A 219 -11.82 -9.36 -4.73
N LEU A 220 -11.48 -8.11 -4.42
CA LEU A 220 -10.39 -7.77 -3.50
C LEU A 220 -10.68 -8.27 -2.08
N ALA A 221 -11.92 -8.10 -1.61
CA ALA A 221 -12.31 -8.61 -0.29
C ALA A 221 -12.15 -10.14 -0.18
N ASN A 222 -12.46 -10.88 -1.25
CA ASN A 222 -12.36 -12.34 -1.28
C ASN A 222 -10.91 -12.84 -1.36
N ILE A 223 -10.01 -12.07 -1.99
CA ILE A 223 -8.58 -12.38 -2.00
C ILE A 223 -8.01 -12.28 -0.57
N LEU A 224 -8.38 -11.24 0.17
CA LEU A 224 -7.86 -11.01 1.52
C LEU A 224 -8.50 -11.89 2.58
N SER A 225 -9.81 -12.13 2.44
CA SER A 225 -10.59 -12.92 3.38
C SER A 225 -11.60 -13.72 2.55
N PRO A 226 -11.22 -14.90 2.05
CA PRO A 226 -12.14 -15.75 1.32
C PRO A 226 -13.29 -16.07 2.27
N SER A 227 -14.45 -15.52 1.96
CA SER A 227 -15.69 -15.90 2.62
C SER A 227 -15.79 -17.42 2.46
N LYS A 228 -15.63 -18.17 3.55
CA LYS A 228 -15.98 -19.59 3.55
C LYS A 228 -17.38 -19.67 2.93
N PRO A 229 -17.61 -20.49 1.89
CA PRO A 229 -18.93 -20.62 1.30
C PRO A 229 -19.88 -21.00 2.43
N THR A 230 -20.67 -20.04 2.89
CA THR A 230 -21.64 -20.28 3.95
C THR A 230 -22.67 -21.21 3.35
N ALA A 231 -22.69 -22.46 3.80
CA ALA A 231 -23.55 -23.53 3.32
C ALA A 231 -25.07 -23.28 3.55
N SER A 232 -25.50 -22.03 3.75
CA SER A 232 -26.84 -21.64 4.20
C SER A 232 -27.71 -20.96 3.13
N SER A 233 -27.28 -20.91 1.86
CA SER A 233 -28.09 -20.37 0.75
C SER A 233 -28.85 -21.44 -0.06
N SER A 234 -28.92 -22.69 0.40
CA SER A 234 -29.89 -23.67 -0.11
C SER A 234 -31.26 -23.45 0.53
N LYS A 235 -31.81 -22.22 0.45
CA LYS A 235 -33.25 -22.01 0.65
C LYS A 235 -33.97 -22.57 -0.57
N LYS A 236 -34.24 -23.87 -0.50
CA LYS A 236 -35.50 -24.53 -0.87
C LYS A 236 -36.44 -23.60 -1.67
N ILE A 237 -36.21 -23.47 -2.98
CA ILE A 237 -37.29 -23.12 -3.92
C ILE A 237 -38.20 -24.34 -3.90
N LYS A 238 -39.14 -24.32 -2.96
CA LYS A 238 -40.23 -25.27 -2.89
C LYS A 238 -41.11 -24.94 -4.08
N GLN A 239 -40.89 -25.66 -5.18
CA GLN A 239 -41.83 -25.80 -6.29
C GLN A 239 -43.23 -26.00 -5.69
N GLN A 240 -44.03 -24.94 -5.68
CA GLN A 240 -45.49 -25.06 -5.63
C GLN A 240 -45.91 -25.44 -7.05
N SER A 241 -45.73 -26.73 -7.37
CA SER A 241 -46.51 -27.41 -8.38
C SER A 241 -47.87 -27.66 -7.76
N GLY A 242 -48.86 -26.84 -8.12
CA GLY A 242 -50.19 -26.91 -7.52
C GLY A 242 -51.21 -26.01 -8.20
N LYS A 243 -51.72 -26.49 -9.34
CA LYS A 243 -53.12 -26.40 -9.82
C LYS A 243 -53.70 -25.05 -10.31
N GLU A 244 -54.18 -25.13 -11.55
CA GLU A 244 -55.44 -24.56 -12.09
C GLU A 244 -55.51 -23.02 -12.18
N GLN A 245 -56.00 -22.33 -13.23
CA GLN A 245 -57.07 -22.56 -14.21
C GLN A 245 -56.70 -21.79 -15.50
N HIS A 246 -56.87 -22.38 -16.68
CA HIS A 246 -57.98 -22.05 -17.60
C HIS A 246 -58.33 -20.56 -17.66
N LEU A 247 -57.96 -19.88 -18.74
CA LEU A 247 -58.81 -18.93 -19.47
C LEU A 247 -58.24 -18.65 -20.85
N GLN A 248 -59.04 -19.00 -21.85
CA GLN A 248 -58.92 -18.59 -23.26
C GLN A 248 -58.88 -17.07 -23.38
N GLY A 249 -58.08 -16.56 -24.32
CA GLY A 249 -58.14 -15.16 -24.71
C GLY A 249 -57.03 -14.76 -25.68
N GLY A 250 -57.08 -15.26 -26.91
CA GLY A 250 -56.21 -14.75 -27.98
C GLY A 250 -56.61 -13.33 -28.42
N PRO A 251 -55.69 -12.59 -29.04
CA PRO A 251 -56.07 -11.69 -30.12
C PRO A 251 -55.41 -12.09 -31.44
N LYS A 252 -56.26 -12.11 -32.47
CA LYS A 252 -55.94 -12.22 -33.89
C LYS A 252 -54.91 -11.15 -34.28
N ILE A 253 -53.81 -11.55 -34.91
CA ILE A 253 -53.00 -10.65 -35.73
C ILE A 253 -53.18 -11.09 -37.19
N LEU A 254 -53.76 -10.17 -37.96
CA LEU A 254 -54.04 -10.25 -39.38
C LEU A 254 -52.75 -10.30 -40.19
N SER A 255 -52.70 -11.23 -41.14
CA SER A 255 -51.71 -11.27 -42.21
C SER A 255 -51.92 -10.10 -43.19
N PRO A 256 -50.86 -9.49 -43.74
CA PRO A 256 -50.98 -8.59 -44.88
C PRO A 256 -51.04 -9.36 -46.21
N MET A 257 -52.00 -8.96 -47.04
CA MET A 257 -52.09 -9.29 -48.48
C MET A 257 -50.84 -8.79 -49.22
N LEU A 258 -50.28 -9.64 -50.08
CA LEU A 258 -49.48 -9.20 -51.23
C LEU A 258 -50.36 -9.36 -52.48
N LEU A 259 -50.51 -8.24 -53.19
CA LEU A 259 -51.04 -8.11 -54.54
C LEU A 259 -49.88 -8.20 -55.53
#